data_AF-A0A6B3C7J0-F1
#
_entry.id   AF-A0A6B3C7J0-F1
#
_cell.length_a   1.000
_cell.length_b   1.000
_cell.length_c   1.000
_cell.angle_alpha   90.00
_cell.angle_beta   90.00
_cell.angle_gamma   90.00
#
_symmetry.space_group_name_H-M   'P 1'
#
loop_
_entity.id
_entity.type
_entity.pdbx_description
1 polymer ?
#
loop_
_entity_poly.entity_id
_entity_poly.type
_entity_poly.pdbx_seq_one_letter_code
_entity_poly.pdbx_strand_id
1 'polypeptide(L)'
;FWIFAPDNQSASRADRANEGLVFAAEDRSTRAGQGLAQVISKALMLAGETERARLDRITVDWFPVERHSLSAKGSAAQQAKASGMPFRFIMEEVWQATPEQIRRAEADRFDDMMTALSGGQASTAGATAG
;
A
#
# COMPACT_ATOMS: atom_id res chain seq x y z
N PHE A 1 23.55 -34.58 -32.57
CA PHE A 1 22.54 -33.50 -32.60
C PHE A 1 22.51 -32.88 -31.21
N TRP A 2 22.99 -31.64 -31.06
CA TRP A 2 23.08 -30.94 -29.78
C TRP A 2 21.77 -30.17 -29.56
N ILE A 3 21.00 -30.50 -28.53
CA ILE A 3 19.78 -29.77 -28.17
C ILE A 3 20.17 -28.64 -27.22
N PHE A 4 20.12 -27.41 -27.72
CA PHE A 4 20.04 -26.22 -26.90
C PHE A 4 18.61 -26.14 -26.35
N ALA A 5 18.42 -26.52 -25.09
CA ALA A 5 17.15 -26.24 -24.40
C ALA A 5 17.04 -24.72 -24.19
N PRO A 6 15.86 -24.11 -24.44
CA PRO A 6 15.70 -22.68 -24.30
C PRO A 6 15.79 -22.26 -22.84
N ASP A 7 16.61 -21.25 -22.57
CA ASP A 7 16.83 -20.59 -21.27
C ASP A 7 15.53 -20.17 -20.55
N ASN A 8 14.41 -20.11 -21.26
CA ASN A 8 13.08 -19.82 -20.71
C ASN A 8 12.60 -20.84 -19.65
N GLN A 9 13.10 -22.09 -19.67
CA GLN A 9 12.73 -23.05 -18.63
C GLN A 9 13.32 -22.74 -17.24
N SER A 10 14.43 -22.00 -17.17
CA SER A 10 15.08 -21.67 -15.90
C SER A 10 14.36 -20.51 -15.21
N ALA A 11 14.00 -19.46 -15.96
CA ALA A 11 13.26 -18.29 -15.46
C ALA A 11 11.89 -18.69 -14.88
N SER A 12 11.07 -19.41 -15.66
CA SER A 12 9.75 -19.86 -15.19
C SER A 12 9.82 -20.83 -14.00
N ARG A 13 10.95 -21.50 -13.78
CA ARG A 13 11.15 -22.39 -12.62
C ARG A 13 11.61 -21.62 -11.37
N ALA A 14 12.36 -20.54 -11.54
CA ALA A 14 12.72 -19.63 -10.46
C ALA A 14 11.48 -18.86 -9.94
N ASP A 15 10.60 -18.41 -10.82
CA ASP A 15 9.37 -17.71 -10.45
C ASP A 15 8.45 -18.59 -9.59
N ARG A 16 8.22 -19.85 -9.98
CA ARG A 16 7.44 -20.81 -9.16
C ARG A 16 8.06 -21.10 -7.80
N ALA A 17 9.40 -21.09 -7.71
CA ALA A 17 10.08 -21.27 -6.44
C ALA A 17 9.88 -20.04 -5.52
N ASN A 18 9.88 -18.84 -6.09
CA ASN A 18 9.56 -17.60 -5.37
C ASN A 18 8.11 -17.58 -4.90
N GLU A 19 7.15 -18.01 -5.72
CA GLU A 19 5.72 -18.15 -5.33
C GLU A 19 5.56 -19.06 -4.10
N GLY A 20 6.28 -20.19 -4.06
CA GLY A 20 6.26 -21.10 -2.91
C GLY A 20 6.84 -20.48 -1.63
N LEU A 21 7.88 -19.65 -1.75
CA LEU A 21 8.46 -18.92 -0.63
C LEU A 21 7.53 -17.81 -0.12
N VAL A 22 6.84 -17.12 -1.02
CA VAL A 22 5.84 -16.08 -0.68
C VAL A 22 4.72 -16.70 0.14
N PHE A 23 4.11 -17.78 -0.35
CA PHE A 23 3.03 -18.48 0.36
C PHE A 23 3.47 -18.97 1.75
N ALA A 24 4.69 -19.52 1.84
CA ALA A 24 5.21 -19.99 3.12
C ALA A 24 5.49 -18.85 4.12
N ALA A 25 5.82 -17.65 3.65
CA ALA A 25 6.01 -16.48 4.50
C ALA A 25 4.68 -15.83 4.91
N GLU A 26 3.66 -15.85 4.05
CA GLU A 26 2.29 -15.43 4.37
C GLU A 26 1.66 -16.33 5.46
N ASP A 27 1.81 -17.66 5.35
CA ASP A 27 1.33 -18.60 6.37
C ASP A 27 1.99 -18.32 7.74
N ARG A 28 3.31 -18.06 7.76
CA ARG A 28 4.03 -17.71 8.99
C ARG A 28 3.57 -16.38 9.58
N SER A 29 3.36 -15.38 8.74
CA SER A 29 2.87 -14.06 9.16
C SER A 29 1.47 -14.15 9.77
N THR A 30 0.60 -14.96 9.17
CA THR A 30 -0.75 -15.24 9.68
C THR A 30 -0.72 -15.89 11.05
N ARG A 31 0.12 -16.93 11.23
CA ARG A 31 0.29 -17.62 12.52
C ARG A 31 0.88 -16.71 13.60
N ALA A 32 1.90 -15.92 13.24
CA ALA A 32 2.56 -15.01 14.17
C ALA A 32 1.67 -13.83 14.59
N GLY A 33 0.82 -13.34 13.68
CA GLY A 33 -0.05 -12.19 13.91
C GLY A 33 -1.03 -12.39 15.08
N GLN A 34 -1.58 -13.59 15.23
CA GLN A 34 -2.49 -13.91 16.34
C GLN A 34 -1.80 -13.81 17.70
N GLY A 35 -0.58 -14.34 17.82
CA GLY A 35 0.21 -14.25 19.04
C GLY A 35 0.59 -12.81 19.38
N LEU A 36 0.98 -12.03 18.36
CA LEU A 36 1.33 -10.62 18.53
C LEU A 36 0.13 -9.78 19.00
N ALA A 37 -1.06 -10.00 18.43
CA ALA A 37 -2.27 -9.31 18.85
C ALA A 37 -2.61 -9.56 20.33
N GLN A 38 -2.40 -10.79 20.82
CA GLN A 38 -2.61 -11.13 22.24
C GLN A 38 -1.60 -10.45 23.17
N VAL A 39 -0.33 -10.36 22.76
CA VAL A 39 0.70 -9.65 23.53
C VAL A 39 0.36 -8.17 23.64
N ILE A 40 -0.03 -7.54 22.52
CA ILE A 40 -0.41 -6.12 22.48
C ILE A 40 -1.67 -5.88 23.32
N SER A 41 -2.69 -6.74 23.20
CA SER A 41 -3.89 -6.69 24.03
C SER A 41 -3.54 -6.68 25.53
N LYS A 42 -2.71 -7.62 25.98
CA LYS A 42 -2.28 -7.70 27.38
C LYS A 42 -1.46 -6.47 27.81
N ALA A 43 -0.59 -5.97 26.95
CA ALA A 43 0.19 -4.76 27.23
C ALA A 43 -0.72 -3.52 27.39
N LEU A 44 -1.75 -3.38 26.56
CA LEU A 44 -2.73 -2.30 26.66
C LEU A 44 -3.61 -2.44 27.91
N MET A 45 -3.98 -3.67 28.30
CA MET A 45 -4.69 -3.91 29.58
C MET A 45 -3.84 -3.45 30.77
N LEU A 46 -2.54 -3.74 30.77
CA LEU A 46 -1.62 -3.32 31.82
C LEU A 46 -1.49 -1.79 31.90
N ALA A 47 -1.57 -1.10 30.76
CA ALA A 47 -1.56 0.36 30.67
C ALA A 47 -2.88 1.03 31.09
N GLY A 48 -3.92 0.25 31.44
CA GLY A 48 -5.24 0.77 31.81
C GLY A 48 -6.16 1.10 30.62
N GLU A 49 -5.73 0.83 29.39
CA GLU A 49 -6.45 1.15 28.15
C GLU A 49 -7.37 -0.01 27.73
N THR A 50 -8.38 -0.29 28.55
CA THR A 50 -9.25 -1.48 28.42
C THR A 50 -10.05 -1.54 27.13
N GLU A 51 -10.53 -0.40 26.61
CA GLU A 51 -11.28 -0.33 25.35
C GLU A 51 -10.40 -0.66 24.14
N ARG A 52 -9.16 -0.14 24.12
CA ARG A 52 -8.20 -0.39 23.02
C ARG A 52 -7.59 -1.78 23.10
N ALA A 53 -7.56 -2.37 24.29
CA ALA A 53 -7.02 -3.69 24.52
C ALA A 53 -7.89 -4.83 23.97
N ARG A 54 -9.12 -4.55 23.54
CA ARG A 54 -10.00 -5.60 23.01
C ARG A 54 -9.43 -6.19 21.73
N LEU A 55 -9.42 -7.52 21.63
CA LEU A 55 -8.84 -8.23 20.49
C LEU A 55 -9.54 -7.90 19.16
N ASP A 56 -10.83 -7.58 19.17
CA ASP A 56 -11.58 -7.15 17.99
C ASP A 56 -11.18 -5.76 17.48
N ARG A 57 -10.42 -5.00 18.27
CA ARG A 57 -9.90 -3.67 17.91
C ARG A 57 -8.43 -3.68 17.50
N ILE A 58 -7.77 -4.83 17.55
CA ILE A 58 -6.35 -4.97 17.24
C ILE A 58 -6.23 -5.75 15.93
N THR A 59 -5.75 -5.05 14.90
CA THR A 59 -5.40 -5.66 13.62
C THR A 59 -3.88 -5.65 13.49
N VAL A 60 -3.30 -6.82 13.23
CA VAL A 60 -1.87 -6.95 12.89
C VAL A 60 -1.79 -7.10 11.39
N ASP A 61 -1.30 -6.05 10.74
CA ASP A 61 -1.05 -6.05 9.32
C ASP A 61 0.46 -6.15 9.06
N TRP A 62 0.83 -6.96 8.07
CA TRP A 62 2.23 -7.21 7.73
C TRP A 62 2.55 -6.54 6.39
N PHE A 63 3.79 -6.08 6.25
CA PHE A 63 4.23 -5.61 4.94
C PHE A 63 4.18 -6.78 3.94
N PRO A 64 3.73 -6.57 2.70
CA PRO A 64 3.58 -7.64 1.73
C PRO A 64 4.90 -8.31 1.44
N VAL A 65 4.82 -9.64 1.37
CA VAL A 65 5.98 -10.52 1.26
C VAL A 65 6.64 -10.40 -0.10
N GLU A 66 5.85 -10.18 -1.16
CA GLU A 66 6.36 -9.95 -2.49
C GLU A 66 6.80 -8.49 -2.66
N ARG A 67 8.10 -8.30 -2.90
CA ARG A 67 8.67 -6.98 -3.14
C ARG A 67 8.50 -6.59 -4.60
N HIS A 68 7.38 -5.96 -4.93
CA HIS A 68 7.22 -5.35 -6.25
C HIS A 68 8.15 -4.15 -6.42
N SER A 69 8.74 -4.03 -7.61
CA SER A 69 9.54 -2.86 -7.97
C SER A 69 8.66 -1.59 -7.98
N LEU A 70 9.27 -0.43 -7.73
CA LEU A 70 8.56 0.85 -7.78
C LEU A 70 7.86 1.08 -9.12
N SER A 71 8.46 0.59 -10.22
CA SER A 71 7.89 0.68 -11.56
C SER A 71 6.60 -0.15 -11.72
N ALA A 72 6.56 -1.35 -11.15
CA ALA A 72 5.37 -2.19 -11.18
C ALA A 72 4.23 -1.56 -10.36
N LYS A 73 4.54 -1.02 -9.17
CA LYS A 73 3.59 -0.29 -8.33
C LYS A 73 3.04 0.96 -9.04
N GLY A 74 3.90 1.72 -9.72
CA GLY A 74 3.49 2.89 -10.50
C GLY A 74 2.53 2.55 -11.64
N SER A 75 2.80 1.47 -12.39
CA SER A 75 1.91 0.98 -13.44
C SER A 75 0.56 0.50 -12.89
N ALA A 76 0.58 -0.26 -11.78
CA ALA A 76 -0.64 -0.71 -11.11
C ALA A 76 -1.48 0.47 -10.58
N ALA A 77 -0.84 1.51 -10.04
CA ALA A 77 -1.54 2.69 -9.53
C ALA A 77 -2.22 3.49 -10.65
N GLN A 78 -1.57 3.60 -11.82
CA GLN A 78 -2.17 4.24 -12.99
C GLN A 78 -3.39 3.46 -13.49
N GLN A 79 -3.30 2.13 -13.54
CA GLN A 79 -4.41 1.26 -13.92
C GLN A 79 -5.57 1.33 -12.91
N ALA A 80 -5.27 1.28 -11.61
CA ALA A 80 -6.28 1.39 -10.55
C ALA A 80 -7.01 2.75 -10.60
N LYS A 81 -6.28 3.83 -10.85
CA LYS A 81 -6.88 5.17 -11.07
C LYS A 81 -7.78 5.18 -12.30
N ALA A 82 -7.36 4.56 -13.40
CA ALA A 82 -8.17 4.46 -14.63
C ALA A 82 -9.45 3.64 -14.43
N SER A 83 -9.41 2.61 -13.58
CA SER A 83 -10.57 1.80 -13.19
C SER A 83 -11.54 2.50 -12.23
N GLY A 84 -11.25 3.74 -11.83
CA GLY A 84 -12.12 4.53 -10.95
C GLY A 84 -11.99 4.21 -9.46
N MET A 85 -10.94 3.51 -9.04
CA MET A 85 -10.71 3.25 -7.62
C MET A 85 -10.41 4.56 -6.85
N PRO A 86 -10.89 4.69 -5.59
CA PRO A 86 -10.66 5.90 -4.82
C PRO A 86 -9.17 6.04 -4.46
N PHE A 87 -8.72 7.28 -4.33
CA PHE A 87 -7.30 7.60 -4.08
C PHE A 87 -6.75 6.91 -2.84
N ARG A 88 -7.53 6.93 -1.74
CA ARG A 88 -7.15 6.30 -0.49
C ARG A 88 -6.89 4.80 -0.66
N PHE A 89 -7.75 4.11 -1.41
CA PHE A 89 -7.59 2.70 -1.72
C PHE A 89 -6.33 2.44 -2.56
N ILE A 90 -6.03 3.30 -3.54
CA ILE A 90 -4.80 3.18 -4.34
C ILE A 90 -3.55 3.38 -3.45
N MET A 91 -3.59 4.32 -2.51
CA MET A 91 -2.47 4.58 -1.61
C MET A 91 -2.25 3.45 -0.60
N GLU A 92 -3.34 2.88 -0.08
CA GLU A 92 -3.31 1.78 0.88
C GLU A 92 -2.91 0.46 0.22
N GLU A 93 -3.59 0.07 -0.87
CA GLU A 93 -3.41 -1.25 -1.47
C GLU A 93 -2.20 -1.33 -2.41
N VAL A 94 -2.02 -0.30 -3.27
CA VAL A 94 -0.97 -0.32 -4.31
C VAL A 94 0.33 0.26 -3.80
N TRP A 95 0.26 1.43 -3.15
CA TRP A 95 1.44 2.09 -2.62
C TRP A 95 1.85 1.56 -1.25
N GLN A 96 0.96 0.86 -0.54
CA GLN A 96 1.23 0.34 0.81
C GLN A 96 1.72 1.43 1.74
N ALA A 97 1.15 2.63 1.56
CA ALA A 97 1.46 3.80 2.36
C ALA A 97 0.86 3.62 3.75
N THR A 98 1.60 4.05 4.77
CA THR A 98 1.08 4.00 6.13
C THR A 98 -0.12 4.94 6.29
N PRO A 99 -1.03 4.70 7.26
CA PRO A 99 -2.16 5.59 7.50
C PRO A 99 -1.76 7.06 7.71
N GLU A 100 -0.61 7.30 8.34
CA GLU A 100 -0.03 8.65 8.51
C GLU A 100 0.41 9.27 7.18
N GLN A 101 1.04 8.49 6.31
CA GLN A 101 1.45 8.94 4.98
C GLN A 101 0.24 9.26 4.09
N ILE A 102 -0.81 8.46 4.19
CA ILE A 102 -2.07 8.70 3.48
C ILE A 102 -2.70 10.01 3.93
N ARG A 103 -2.82 10.24 5.25
CA ARG A 103 -3.37 11.50 5.79
C ARG A 103 -2.58 12.71 5.31
N ARG A 104 -1.25 12.60 5.29
CA ARG A 104 -0.38 13.66 4.76
C ARG A 104 -0.61 13.89 3.26
N ALA A 105 -0.65 12.81 2.47
CA ALA A 105 -0.87 12.91 1.03
C ALA A 105 -2.27 13.46 0.67
N GLU A 106 -3.29 13.15 1.48
CA GLU A 106 -4.63 13.74 1.35
C GLU A 106 -4.62 15.24 1.64
N ALA A 107 -3.86 15.68 2.66
CA ALA A 107 -3.68 17.11 2.98
C ALA A 107 -2.92 17.84 1.87
N ASP A 108 -1.78 17.29 1.42
CA ASP A 108 -0.98 17.86 0.33
C ASP A 108 -1.84 17.98 -0.96
N ARG A 109 -2.67 16.97 -1.25
CA ARG A 109 -3.59 17.00 -2.39
C ARG A 109 -4.69 18.06 -2.26
N PHE A 110 -5.19 18.31 -1.05
CA PHE A 110 -6.16 19.36 -0.81
C PHE A 110 -5.53 20.74 -1.01
N ASP A 111 -4.30 20.93 -0.51
CA ASP A 111 -3.54 22.17 -0.68
C ASP A 111 -3.23 22.43 -2.16
N ASP A 112 -2.85 21.40 -2.93
CA ASP A 112 -2.65 21.50 -4.38
C ASP A 112 -3.94 21.91 -5.11
N MET A 113 -5.10 21.36 -4.71
CA MET A 113 -6.39 21.70 -5.30
C MET A 113 -6.79 23.15 -4.99
N MET A 114 -6.57 23.60 -3.75
CA MET A 114 -6.85 24.98 -3.33
C MET A 114 -5.92 25.98 -4.02
N THR A 115 -4.65 25.60 -4.20
CA THR A 115 -3.67 26.40 -4.95
C THR A 115 -4.04 26.49 -6.43
N ALA A 116 -4.48 25.38 -7.03
CA ALA A 116 -4.94 25.36 -8.43
C ALA A 116 -6.21 26.21 -8.64
N LEU A 117 -7.15 26.17 -7.68
CA LEU A 117 -8.39 26.95 -7.74
C LEU A 117 -8.12 28.46 -7.58
N SER A 118 -7.25 28.84 -6.65
CA SER A 118 -6.87 30.25 -6.43
C SER A 118 -5.99 30.81 -7.55
N GLY A 119 -5.10 30.00 -8.12
CA GLY A 119 -4.31 30.36 -9.31
C GLY A 119 -5.17 30.55 -10.57
N GLY A 120 -6.29 29.84 -10.69
CA GLY A 120 -7.26 30.01 -11.76
C GLY A 120 -8.09 31.31 -11.69
N GLN A 121 -8.22 31.91 -10.49
CA GLN A 121 -8.89 33.22 -10.33
C GLN A 121 -7.95 34.40 -10.62
N ALA A 122 -6.64 34.23 -10.48
CA ALA A 122 -5.67 35.30 -10.78
C ALA A 122 -5.52 35.56 -12.30
N SER A 123 -5.73 34.55 -13.15
CA SER A 123 -5.57 34.70 -14.61
C SER A 123 -6.78 35.35 -15.29
N THR A 124 -7.98 35.30 -14.71
CA THR A 124 -9.19 35.90 -15.29
C THR A 124 -9.37 37.38 -14.91
N ALA A 125 -8.73 37.85 -13.84
CA ALA A 125 -8.74 39.26 -13.45
C ALA A 125 -7.81 40.16 -14.31
N GLY A 126 -6.87 39.57 -15.05
CA GLY A 126 -5.97 40.30 -15.96
C GLY A 126 -6.48 40.46 -17.40
N ALA A 127 -7.59 39.82 -17.76
CA ALA A 127 -8.09 39.77 -19.15
C ALA A 127 -9.22 40.78 -19.44
N THR A 128 -9.72 41.51 -18.44
CA THR A 128 -10.83 42.48 -18.60
C THR A 128 -10.38 43.95 -18.56
N ALA A 129 -9.07 44.22 -18.58
CA ALA A 129 -8.50 45.55 -18.69
C ALA A 129 -7.67 45.65 -19.99
N GLY A 130 -8.36 45.75 -21.13
CA GLY A 130 -7.76 45.93 -22.46
C GLY A 130 -8.81 46.40 -23.46
#